data_AF-A0A820TPU7-F1
#
_entry.id   AF-A0A820TPU7-F1
#
_cell.length_a   1.000
_cell.length_b   1.000
_cell.length_c   1.000
_cell.angle_alpha   90.00
_cell.angle_beta   90.00
_cell.angle_gamma   90.00
#
_symmetry.space_group_name_H-M   'P 1'
#
loop_
_entity.id
_entity.type
_entity.pdbx_description
1 polymer ?
#
loop_
_entity_poly.entity_id
_entity_poly.type
_entity_poly.pdbx_seq_one_letter_code
_entity_poly.pdbx_strand_id
1 'polypeptide(L)'
;MLCLLTNQITHITVNINIEKTETSNENEPNIFEFILIYSRCLNDLTFFQNSSREYLTISSLNSSHRNSLSSTLTKLIINVNSFDDCLYLLNGCLQSLSTLIIRIYKIDRSSSIIDNTKKLFKLKCFSLSTDQYVSDYDKQVVPLLQRMLNLEELTLFLSVTRTKSSYIDGNQLYNEVLNYMPQLNKFIFNIHTHIMTDYSKKKIDLPSNSDIRNSFIKRGIQSIDTCSDDKLINNRGNCHVYSLPYQFNEFLFMGSCFKGGRFEKVRLLLMHDNRPFEHKLFKIISQDSFSSKINHIK
;
A
#
# COMPACT_ATOMS: atom_id res chain seq x y z
N MET A 1 -30.81 17.90 -17.98
CA MET A 1 -30.02 18.88 -17.19
C MET A 1 -28.67 18.32 -16.71
N LEU A 2 -28.14 17.23 -17.29
CA LEU A 2 -26.81 16.66 -16.96
C LEU A 2 -25.71 17.03 -17.97
N CYS A 3 -26.04 17.57 -19.16
CA CYS A 3 -25.06 17.87 -20.21
C CYS A 3 -24.26 19.17 -20.03
N LEU A 4 -24.64 20.08 -19.12
CA LEU A 4 -23.97 21.39 -19.02
C LEU A 4 -22.74 21.39 -18.10
N LEU A 5 -22.63 20.43 -17.19
CA LEU A 5 -21.55 20.36 -16.20
C LEU A 5 -20.39 19.45 -16.61
N THR A 6 -20.58 18.56 -17.59
CA THR A 6 -19.61 17.52 -17.98
C THR A 6 -18.29 18.08 -18.54
N ASN A 7 -18.27 19.33 -19.01
CA ASN A 7 -17.09 20.00 -19.55
C ASN A 7 -16.40 20.97 -18.56
N GLN A 8 -16.99 21.21 -17.38
CA GLN A 8 -16.44 22.15 -16.38
C GLN A 8 -15.87 21.45 -15.16
N ILE A 9 -16.33 20.23 -14.87
CA ILE A 9 -15.89 19.46 -13.71
C ILE A 9 -14.51 18.86 -14.00
N THR A 10 -13.51 19.33 -13.26
CA THR A 10 -12.12 18.86 -13.33
C THR A 10 -11.72 18.01 -12.14
N HIS A 11 -12.49 18.05 -11.05
CA HIS A 11 -12.21 17.33 -9.81
C HIS A 11 -13.51 16.71 -9.29
N ILE A 12 -13.48 15.41 -8.98
CA ILE A 12 -14.62 14.69 -8.37
C ILE A 12 -14.10 13.90 -7.18
N THR A 13 -14.80 14.05 -6.05
CA THR A 13 -14.66 13.14 -4.90
C THR A 13 -15.97 12.39 -4.74
N VAL A 14 -15.91 11.08 -4.79
CA VAL A 14 -17.04 10.19 -4.54
C VAL A 14 -16.81 9.51 -3.21
N ASN A 15 -17.73 9.72 -2.29
CA ASN A 15 -17.80 8.96 -1.05
C ASN A 15 -18.90 7.92 -1.20
N ILE A 16 -18.50 6.66 -1.28
CA ILE A 16 -19.42 5.53 -1.41
C ILE A 16 -19.66 5.01 0.00
N ASN A 17 -20.89 5.19 0.50
CA ASN A 17 -21.36 4.50 1.70
C ASN A 17 -22.37 3.45 1.26
N ILE A 18 -21.87 2.33 0.74
CA ILE A 18 -22.71 1.16 0.51
C ILE A 18 -22.75 0.44 1.86
N GLU A 19 -23.95 0.34 2.41
CA GLU A 19 -24.29 -0.71 3.35
C GLU A 19 -24.82 -1.84 2.46
N LYS A 20 -24.06 -2.92 2.25
CA LYS A 20 -24.64 -4.07 1.55
C LYS A 20 -25.76 -4.64 2.42
N THR A 21 -27.00 -4.38 2.03
CA THR A 21 -28.08 -5.35 2.26
C THR A 21 -27.68 -6.64 1.54
N GLU A 22 -27.91 -7.80 2.15
CA GLU A 22 -27.42 -9.14 1.75
C GLU A 22 -27.83 -9.62 0.32
N THR A 23 -28.30 -8.72 -0.55
CA THR A 23 -28.92 -8.98 -1.85
C THR A 23 -28.35 -8.12 -3.00
N SER A 24 -27.09 -7.66 -2.94
CA SER A 24 -26.51 -6.91 -4.06
C SER A 24 -26.16 -7.86 -5.23
N ASN A 25 -27.00 -7.84 -6.26
CA ASN A 25 -26.83 -8.55 -7.54
C ASN A 25 -25.52 -8.17 -8.26
N GLU A 26 -24.93 -9.12 -8.98
CA GLU A 26 -23.70 -8.98 -9.80
C GLU A 26 -23.82 -7.99 -10.99
N ASN A 27 -24.93 -7.26 -11.12
CA ASN A 27 -25.27 -6.41 -12.26
C ASN A 27 -25.31 -4.90 -11.94
N GLU A 28 -24.81 -4.46 -10.79
CA GLU A 28 -24.73 -3.01 -10.53
C GLU A 28 -23.69 -2.35 -11.46
N PRO A 29 -24.06 -1.25 -12.14
CA PRO A 29 -23.15 -0.55 -13.03
C PRO A 29 -21.97 0.00 -12.23
N ASN A 30 -20.75 -0.25 -12.72
CA ASN A 30 -19.54 0.25 -12.09
C ASN A 30 -19.51 1.78 -12.15
N ILE A 31 -19.74 2.43 -10.99
CA ILE A 31 -19.74 3.89 -10.85
C ILE A 31 -18.44 4.52 -11.35
N PHE A 32 -17.31 3.80 -11.24
CA PHE A 32 -16.04 4.25 -11.79
C PHE A 32 -16.09 4.42 -13.31
N GLU A 33 -16.62 3.42 -14.01
CA GLU A 33 -16.78 3.46 -15.47
C GLU A 33 -17.73 4.58 -15.89
N PHE A 34 -18.86 4.72 -15.18
CA PHE A 34 -19.81 5.79 -15.44
C PHE A 34 -19.13 7.17 -15.37
N ILE A 35 -18.39 7.45 -14.30
CA ILE A 35 -17.72 8.75 -14.15
C ILE A 35 -16.71 9.01 -15.27
N LEU A 36 -15.92 8.00 -15.64
CA LEU A 36 -14.94 8.14 -16.72
C LEU A 36 -15.59 8.34 -18.10
N ILE A 37 -16.73 7.70 -18.37
CA ILE A 37 -17.47 7.88 -19.64
C ILE A 37 -18.03 9.30 -19.76
N TYR A 38 -18.58 9.84 -18.67
CA TYR A 38 -19.33 11.10 -18.72
C TYR A 38 -18.50 12.35 -18.39
N SER A 39 -17.29 12.21 -17.84
CA SER A 39 -16.45 13.33 -17.40
C SER A 39 -15.20 13.51 -18.26
N ARG A 40 -15.35 14.18 -19.41
CA ARG A 40 -14.27 14.33 -20.41
C ARG A 40 -13.13 15.27 -19.98
N CYS A 41 -13.39 16.19 -19.05
CA CYS A 41 -12.42 17.17 -18.55
C CYS A 41 -11.90 16.85 -17.14
N LEU A 42 -12.18 15.65 -16.63
CA LEU A 42 -11.82 15.23 -15.28
C LEU A 42 -10.31 14.99 -15.17
N ASN A 43 -9.63 15.83 -14.38
CA ASN A 43 -8.20 15.72 -14.10
C ASN A 43 -7.94 14.91 -12.83
N ASP A 44 -8.81 15.06 -11.83
CA ASP A 44 -8.64 14.48 -10.51
C ASP A 44 -9.90 13.71 -10.09
N LEU A 45 -9.72 12.44 -9.75
CA LEU A 45 -10.79 11.58 -9.27
C LEU A 45 -10.36 10.93 -7.98
N THR A 46 -11.22 11.04 -6.98
CA THR A 46 -10.99 10.44 -5.67
C THR A 46 -12.19 9.61 -5.27
N PHE A 47 -11.97 8.33 -5.05
CA PHE A 47 -12.95 7.39 -4.51
C PHE A 47 -12.55 7.02 -3.10
N PHE A 48 -13.36 7.45 -2.13
CA PHE A 48 -13.27 6.99 -0.77
C PHE A 48 -14.48 6.12 -0.46
N GLN A 49 -14.23 5.01 0.22
CA GLN A 49 -15.27 4.18 0.80
C GLN A 49 -15.09 4.19 2.31
N ASN A 50 -16.13 4.60 3.02
CA ASN A 50 -16.07 4.86 4.46
C ASN A 50 -16.29 3.61 5.32
N SER A 51 -16.69 2.48 4.74
CA SER A 51 -16.91 1.24 5.49
C SER A 51 -15.69 0.33 5.42
N SER A 52 -15.24 -0.15 6.58
CA SER A 52 -14.05 -1.01 6.70
C SER A 52 -14.25 -2.44 6.18
N ARG A 53 -15.43 -2.75 5.63
CA ARG A 53 -15.83 -4.09 5.21
C ARG A 53 -16.16 -4.18 3.72
N GLU A 54 -16.23 -3.06 3.03
CA GLU A 54 -16.63 -3.03 1.64
C GLU A 54 -15.66 -2.12 0.90
N TYR A 55 -14.97 -2.69 -0.06
CA TYR A 55 -14.08 -2.00 -0.95
C TYR A 55 -14.60 -2.18 -2.37
N LEU A 56 -14.27 -1.26 -3.28
CA LEU A 56 -14.74 -1.34 -4.66
C LEU A 56 -14.19 -2.58 -5.36
N THR A 57 -15.09 -3.34 -5.99
CA THR A 57 -14.75 -4.35 -6.99
C THR A 57 -14.95 -3.73 -8.37
N ILE A 58 -13.92 -3.73 -9.20
CA ILE A 58 -13.89 -3.10 -10.55
C ILE A 58 -14.19 -4.13 -11.64
N SER A 59 -14.37 -5.42 -11.28
CA SER A 59 -14.36 -6.61 -12.14
C SER A 59 -15.46 -6.73 -13.20
N SER A 60 -16.22 -5.69 -13.55
CA SER A 60 -17.31 -5.76 -14.55
C SER A 60 -17.01 -5.07 -15.89
N LEU A 61 -15.77 -4.62 -16.15
CA LEU A 61 -15.35 -4.06 -17.45
C LEU A 61 -15.23 -5.15 -18.54
N ASN A 62 -16.30 -5.91 -18.75
CA ASN A 62 -16.39 -6.86 -19.85
C ASN A 62 -16.65 -6.10 -21.16
N SER A 63 -15.54 -5.95 -21.88
CA SER A 63 -15.40 -6.21 -23.32
C SER A 63 -15.94 -5.23 -24.39
N SER A 64 -16.70 -4.17 -24.09
CA SER A 64 -17.21 -3.29 -25.17
C SER A 64 -16.53 -1.92 -25.34
N HIS A 65 -15.86 -1.36 -24.32
CA HIS A 65 -15.35 0.03 -24.35
C HIS A 65 -13.81 0.17 -24.34
N ARG A 66 -13.08 -0.91 -24.64
CA ARG A 66 -11.60 -1.01 -24.50
C ARG A 66 -10.78 0.02 -25.30
N ASN A 67 -11.37 0.73 -26.26
CA ASN A 67 -10.61 1.51 -27.24
C ASN A 67 -10.82 3.03 -27.22
N SER A 68 -11.65 3.62 -26.36
CA SER A 68 -12.01 5.05 -26.53
C SER A 68 -12.22 5.89 -25.27
N LEU A 69 -11.79 5.45 -24.09
CA LEU A 69 -11.72 6.34 -22.93
C LEU A 69 -10.48 7.24 -23.05
N SER A 70 -10.58 8.27 -23.89
CA SER A 70 -9.66 9.41 -23.86
C SER A 70 -9.93 10.18 -22.57
N SER A 71 -9.29 9.72 -21.50
CA SER A 71 -9.39 10.35 -20.19
C SER A 71 -8.33 11.45 -20.06
N THR A 72 -8.76 12.62 -19.62
CA THR A 72 -7.89 13.73 -19.17
C THR A 72 -7.37 13.50 -17.75
N LEU A 73 -7.76 12.39 -17.10
CA LEU A 73 -7.42 12.08 -15.72
C LEU A 73 -5.92 12.00 -15.52
N THR A 74 -5.40 12.93 -14.73
CA THR A 74 -3.99 13.03 -14.34
C THR A 74 -3.74 12.44 -12.96
N LYS A 75 -4.76 12.39 -12.09
CA LYS A 75 -4.65 11.88 -10.72
C LYS A 75 -5.84 11.02 -10.33
N LEU A 76 -5.54 9.84 -9.79
CA LEU A 76 -6.54 8.92 -9.24
C LEU A 76 -6.16 8.53 -7.81
N ILE A 77 -7.11 8.66 -6.89
CA ILE A 77 -7.04 8.12 -5.53
C ILE A 77 -8.20 7.16 -5.37
N ILE A 78 -7.93 5.91 -4.98
CA ILE A 78 -8.98 4.89 -4.90
C ILE A 78 -8.70 3.84 -3.83
N ASN A 79 -9.76 3.41 -3.16
CA ASN A 79 -9.76 2.23 -2.31
C ASN A 79 -10.36 1.05 -3.08
N VAL A 80 -9.64 -0.06 -3.22
CA VAL A 80 -10.09 -1.26 -3.96
C VAL A 80 -10.00 -2.54 -3.11
N ASN A 81 -10.87 -3.51 -3.41
CA ASN A 81 -11.01 -4.69 -2.56
C ASN A 81 -9.88 -5.69 -2.78
N SER A 82 -9.55 -5.90 -4.05
CA SER A 82 -8.55 -6.88 -4.47
C SER A 82 -7.42 -6.23 -5.25
N PHE A 83 -6.30 -6.95 -5.33
CA PHE A 83 -5.18 -6.55 -6.18
C PHE A 83 -5.52 -6.58 -7.67
N ASP A 84 -6.42 -7.48 -8.10
CA ASP A 84 -6.81 -7.58 -9.50
C ASP A 84 -7.52 -6.30 -9.98
N ASP A 85 -8.34 -5.68 -9.11
CA ASP A 85 -8.97 -4.38 -9.38
C ASP A 85 -7.94 -3.27 -9.65
N CYS A 86 -6.82 -3.27 -8.90
CA CYS A 86 -5.68 -2.38 -9.14
C CYS A 86 -5.03 -2.66 -10.51
N LEU A 87 -4.82 -3.93 -10.87
CA LEU A 87 -4.22 -4.30 -12.16
C LEU A 87 -5.10 -3.88 -13.35
N TYR A 88 -6.42 -3.88 -13.19
CA TYR A 88 -7.34 -3.36 -14.21
C TYR A 88 -7.16 -1.87 -14.46
N LEU A 89 -7.00 -1.05 -13.41
CA LEU A 89 -6.73 0.38 -13.56
C LEU A 89 -5.42 0.67 -14.28
N LEU A 90 -4.48 -0.27 -14.18
CA LEU A 90 -3.13 -0.19 -14.74
C LEU A 90 -3.00 -0.87 -16.11
N ASN A 91 -4.12 -1.21 -16.76
CA ASN A 91 -4.14 -1.84 -18.09
C ASN A 91 -3.82 -0.84 -19.25
N GLY A 92 -3.53 0.41 -18.94
CA GLY A 92 -3.17 1.45 -19.93
C GLY A 92 -4.35 2.22 -20.53
N CYS A 93 -5.58 2.03 -20.06
CA CYS A 93 -6.73 2.85 -20.47
C CYS A 93 -6.60 4.33 -20.02
N LEU A 94 -5.93 4.60 -18.90
CA LEU A 94 -5.74 5.94 -18.35
C LEU A 94 -4.42 6.56 -18.82
N GLN A 95 -4.35 6.94 -20.10
CA GLN A 95 -3.10 7.37 -20.73
C GLN A 95 -2.53 8.69 -20.20
N SER A 96 -3.34 9.55 -19.58
CA SER A 96 -2.89 10.84 -19.02
C SER A 96 -2.48 10.72 -17.54
N LEU A 97 -2.67 9.55 -16.93
CA LEU A 97 -2.48 9.36 -15.51
C LEU A 97 -1.01 9.51 -15.12
N SER A 98 -0.75 10.50 -14.27
CA SER A 98 0.58 10.81 -13.75
C SER A 98 0.72 10.44 -12.28
N THR A 99 -0.37 10.46 -11.52
CA THR A 99 -0.42 10.15 -10.09
C THR A 99 -1.48 9.11 -9.81
N LEU A 100 -1.11 8.03 -9.12
CA LEU A 100 -2.02 6.98 -8.70
C LEU A 100 -1.77 6.59 -7.26
N ILE A 101 -2.79 6.70 -6.42
CA ILE A 101 -2.76 6.35 -5.01
C ILE A 101 -3.82 5.29 -4.77
N ILE A 102 -3.39 4.11 -4.35
CA ILE A 102 -4.27 2.96 -4.14
C ILE A 102 -4.10 2.45 -2.70
N ARG A 103 -5.24 2.32 -2.01
CA ARG A 103 -5.35 1.54 -0.78
C ARG A 103 -6.11 0.25 -1.09
N ILE A 104 -5.49 -0.88 -0.80
CA ILE A 104 -6.05 -2.20 -1.06
C ILE A 104 -6.38 -2.84 0.27
N TYR A 105 -7.55 -3.47 0.37
CA TYR A 105 -7.88 -4.22 1.59
C TYR A 105 -6.91 -5.38 1.81
N LYS A 106 -6.80 -6.27 0.83
CA LYS A 106 -5.98 -7.48 0.88
C LYS A 106 -5.40 -7.85 -0.48
N ILE A 107 -4.22 -8.46 -0.44
CA ILE A 107 -3.58 -9.09 -1.61
C ILE A 107 -3.48 -10.59 -1.32
N ASP A 108 -4.52 -11.31 -1.72
CA ASP A 108 -4.60 -12.77 -1.60
C ASP A 108 -3.81 -13.46 -2.71
N ARG A 109 -3.56 -14.76 -2.55
CA ARG A 109 -2.98 -15.60 -3.59
C ARG A 109 -3.95 -15.69 -4.78
N SER A 110 -3.83 -14.80 -5.76
CA SER A 110 -4.56 -14.92 -7.02
C SER A 110 -3.77 -15.79 -8.01
N SER A 111 -4.50 -16.54 -8.84
CA SER A 111 -3.93 -17.41 -9.89
C SER A 111 -3.60 -16.66 -11.18
N SER A 112 -4.11 -15.45 -11.35
CA SER A 112 -3.93 -14.64 -12.55
C SER A 112 -2.83 -13.60 -12.35
N ILE A 113 -1.62 -13.93 -12.79
CA ILE A 113 -0.72 -12.89 -13.31
C ILE A 113 -1.44 -12.38 -14.55
N ILE A 114 -2.20 -11.29 -14.43
CA ILE A 114 -2.73 -10.64 -15.63
C ILE A 114 -1.50 -10.16 -16.40
N ASP A 115 -1.25 -10.82 -17.52
CA ASP A 115 -0.21 -10.51 -18.50
C ASP A 115 -0.58 -9.20 -19.22
N ASN A 116 -0.66 -8.11 -18.46
CA ASN A 116 -0.91 -6.78 -18.97
C ASN A 116 0.44 -6.22 -19.46
N THR A 117 0.85 -6.61 -20.65
CA THR A 117 2.11 -6.24 -21.34
C THR A 117 2.32 -4.73 -21.58
N LYS A 118 1.39 -3.85 -21.16
CA LYS A 118 1.52 -2.40 -21.38
C LYS A 118 2.35 -1.75 -20.28
N LYS A 119 3.42 -1.07 -20.69
CA LYS A 119 4.26 -0.20 -19.85
C LYS A 119 3.48 1.08 -19.49
N LEU A 120 3.58 1.49 -18.23
CA LEU A 120 2.89 2.68 -17.68
C LEU A 120 3.76 3.93 -17.86
N PHE A 121 4.04 4.31 -19.10
CA PHE A 121 5.11 5.27 -19.42
C PHE A 121 4.95 6.69 -18.84
N LYS A 122 3.74 7.11 -18.44
CA LYS A 122 3.47 8.47 -17.93
C LYS A 122 3.27 8.55 -16.42
N LEU A 123 3.18 7.42 -15.73
CA LEU A 123 2.99 7.41 -14.29
C LEU A 123 4.29 7.86 -13.61
N LYS A 124 4.22 8.97 -12.88
CA LYS A 124 5.36 9.58 -12.15
C LYS A 124 5.28 9.33 -10.66
N CYS A 125 4.06 9.31 -10.10
CA CYS A 125 3.82 9.13 -8.68
C CYS A 125 2.93 7.91 -8.45
N PHE A 126 3.42 6.94 -7.67
CA PHE A 126 2.65 5.77 -7.29
C PHE A 126 2.68 5.57 -5.78
N SER A 127 1.51 5.31 -5.20
CA SER A 127 1.37 4.94 -3.80
C SER A 127 0.53 3.67 -3.68
N LEU A 128 1.07 2.67 -2.97
CA LEU A 128 0.37 1.43 -2.67
C LEU A 128 0.34 1.23 -1.16
N SER A 129 -0.85 1.08 -0.59
CA SER A 129 -1.07 0.80 0.83
C SER A 129 -1.95 -0.43 1.00
N THR A 130 -1.67 -1.28 1.99
CA THR A 130 -2.50 -2.43 2.31
C THR A 130 -2.98 -2.41 3.76
N ASP A 131 -4.25 -2.74 3.98
CA ASP A 131 -4.81 -2.87 5.33
C ASP A 131 -4.50 -4.22 5.97
N GLN A 132 -4.42 -5.27 5.14
CA GLN A 132 -4.08 -6.62 5.55
C GLN A 132 -2.72 -7.08 5.03
N TYR A 133 -2.33 -8.29 5.46
CA TYR A 133 -1.14 -8.96 5.00
C TYR A 133 -1.20 -9.30 3.51
N VAL A 134 -0.07 -9.08 2.83
CA VAL A 134 0.22 -9.48 1.46
C VAL A 134 0.89 -10.85 1.50
N SER A 135 0.25 -11.86 0.94
CA SER A 135 0.75 -13.25 0.98
C SER A 135 1.71 -13.63 -0.17
N ASP A 136 1.67 -12.88 -1.28
CA ASP A 136 2.39 -13.17 -2.52
C ASP A 136 3.16 -11.94 -3.04
N TYR A 137 3.82 -11.20 -2.15
CA TYR A 137 4.59 -9.99 -2.48
C TYR A 137 5.54 -10.19 -3.68
N ASP A 138 6.33 -11.28 -3.66
CA ASP A 138 7.32 -11.58 -4.71
C ASP A 138 6.65 -11.84 -6.08
N LYS A 139 5.41 -12.31 -6.12
CA LYS A 139 4.70 -12.71 -7.35
C LYS A 139 3.77 -11.63 -7.89
N GLN A 140 3.25 -10.77 -7.03
CA GLN A 140 2.23 -9.79 -7.39
C GLN A 140 2.76 -8.35 -7.31
N VAL A 141 3.32 -7.97 -6.17
CA VAL A 141 3.76 -6.59 -5.92
C VAL A 141 5.06 -6.28 -6.66
N VAL A 142 6.06 -7.16 -6.57
CA VAL A 142 7.36 -6.94 -7.22
C VAL A 142 7.24 -6.78 -8.74
N PRO A 143 6.59 -7.70 -9.49
CA PRO A 143 6.46 -7.55 -10.94
C PRO A 143 5.66 -6.32 -11.35
N LEU A 144 4.67 -5.91 -10.55
CA LEU A 144 3.93 -4.67 -10.79
C LEU A 144 4.86 -3.46 -10.71
N LEU A 145 5.63 -3.35 -9.62
CA LEU A 145 6.54 -2.22 -9.40
C LEU A 145 7.65 -2.17 -10.46
N GLN A 146 8.20 -3.32 -10.85
CA GLN A 146 9.23 -3.41 -11.90
C GLN A 146 8.77 -2.86 -13.26
N ARG A 147 7.46 -2.77 -13.51
CA ARG A 147 6.90 -2.21 -14.76
C ARG A 147 6.83 -0.68 -14.75
N MET A 148 7.01 -0.04 -13.60
CA MET A 148 6.84 1.40 -13.41
C MET A 148 8.20 2.12 -13.49
N LEU A 149 8.87 1.99 -14.64
CA LEU A 149 10.26 2.41 -14.85
C LEU A 149 10.50 3.93 -14.77
N ASN A 150 9.45 4.73 -14.98
CA ASN A 150 9.52 6.19 -15.03
C ASN A 150 9.01 6.86 -13.75
N LEU A 151 8.87 6.11 -12.65
CA LEU A 151 8.46 6.70 -11.38
C LEU A 151 9.52 7.66 -10.86
N GLU A 152 9.06 8.84 -10.49
CA GLU A 152 9.81 9.86 -9.77
C GLU A 152 9.54 9.74 -8.25
N GLU A 153 8.31 9.39 -7.86
CA GLU A 153 7.90 9.18 -6.47
C GLU A 153 7.23 7.82 -6.24
N LEU A 154 7.68 7.10 -5.22
CA LEU A 154 7.09 5.84 -4.77
C LEU A 154 6.79 5.90 -3.27
N THR A 155 5.55 5.58 -2.90
CA THR A 155 5.13 5.40 -1.51
C THR A 155 4.62 3.98 -1.27
N LEU A 156 5.18 3.26 -0.31
CA LEU A 156 4.76 1.89 0.02
C LEU A 156 4.37 1.76 1.50
N PHE A 157 3.16 1.31 1.77
CA PHE A 157 2.74 0.91 3.11
C PHE A 157 2.26 -0.53 3.05
N LEU A 158 3.12 -1.49 3.39
CA LEU A 158 2.88 -2.90 3.15
C LEU A 158 3.10 -3.70 4.43
N SER A 159 2.20 -4.64 4.68
CA SER A 159 2.44 -5.73 5.64
C SER A 159 2.52 -7.02 4.85
N VAL A 160 3.65 -7.73 4.90
CA VAL A 160 3.94 -8.87 4.02
C VAL A 160 4.14 -10.13 4.85
N THR A 161 3.38 -11.18 4.54
CA THR A 161 3.61 -12.51 5.10
C THR A 161 4.55 -13.30 4.19
N ARG A 162 5.61 -13.89 4.75
CA ARG A 162 6.59 -14.68 3.99
C ARG A 162 6.78 -16.05 4.60
N THR A 163 6.81 -17.07 3.73
CA THR A 163 7.23 -18.43 4.07
C THR A 163 8.74 -18.62 3.94
N LYS A 164 9.41 -17.72 3.20
CA LYS A 164 10.87 -17.62 3.17
C LYS A 164 11.36 -17.13 4.53
N SER A 165 12.43 -17.73 5.02
CA SER A 165 13.07 -17.38 6.30
C SER A 165 13.94 -16.12 6.19
N SER A 166 13.43 -15.05 5.56
CA SER A 166 14.17 -13.81 5.34
C SER A 166 13.25 -12.59 5.35
N TYR A 167 13.68 -11.54 6.05
CA TYR A 167 13.03 -10.23 6.00
C TYR A 167 13.25 -9.54 4.65
N ILE A 168 12.37 -8.58 4.31
CA ILE A 168 12.63 -7.66 3.20
C ILE A 168 13.63 -6.62 3.71
N ASP A 169 14.90 -6.79 3.35
CA ASP A 169 15.98 -5.86 3.67
C ASP A 169 16.27 -4.90 2.49
N GLY A 170 17.25 -4.03 2.67
CA GLY A 170 17.63 -3.04 1.67
C GLY A 170 18.26 -3.65 0.43
N ASN A 171 18.93 -4.81 0.54
CA ASN A 171 19.46 -5.52 -0.62
C ASN A 171 18.35 -6.09 -1.48
N GLN A 172 17.39 -6.76 -0.85
CA GLN A 172 16.27 -7.35 -1.55
C GLN A 172 15.43 -6.26 -2.23
N LEU A 173 15.04 -5.23 -1.48
CA LEU A 173 14.21 -4.16 -2.03
C LEU A 173 14.92 -3.41 -3.17
N TYR A 174 16.23 -3.19 -3.06
CA TYR A 174 17.00 -2.59 -4.13
C TYR A 174 17.02 -3.47 -5.38
N ASN A 175 17.40 -4.75 -5.23
CA ASN A 175 17.56 -5.67 -6.34
C ASN A 175 16.23 -5.98 -7.05
N GLU A 176 15.13 -6.10 -6.29
CA GLU A 176 13.83 -6.49 -6.83
C GLU A 176 13.02 -5.30 -7.34
N VAL A 177 13.19 -4.11 -6.77
CA VAL A 177 12.33 -2.95 -7.07
C VAL A 177 13.16 -1.74 -7.50
N LEU A 178 14.00 -1.20 -6.62
CA LEU A 178 14.53 0.15 -6.81
C LEU A 178 15.53 0.26 -7.97
N ASN A 179 16.29 -0.79 -8.26
CA ASN A 179 17.23 -0.82 -9.38
C ASN A 179 16.54 -0.71 -10.76
N TYR A 180 15.23 -0.94 -10.82
CA TYR A 180 14.42 -0.78 -12.04
C TYR A 180 13.84 0.63 -12.20
N MET A 181 14.03 1.52 -11.23
CA MET A 181 13.42 2.86 -11.20
C MET A 181 14.50 3.96 -11.18
N PRO A 182 15.24 4.17 -12.29
CA PRO A 182 16.36 5.10 -12.32
C PRO A 182 15.97 6.57 -12.13
N GLN A 183 14.69 6.92 -12.31
CA GLN A 183 14.16 8.28 -12.15
C GLN A 183 13.66 8.55 -10.72
N LEU A 184 13.65 7.53 -9.85
CA LEU A 184 13.09 7.63 -8.51
C LEU A 184 13.93 8.57 -7.65
N ASN A 185 13.37 9.72 -7.31
CA ASN A 185 14.03 10.73 -6.47
C ASN A 185 13.46 10.74 -5.04
N LYS A 186 12.27 10.16 -4.85
CA LYS A 186 11.59 10.14 -3.56
C LYS A 186 10.99 8.77 -3.31
N PHE A 187 11.45 8.15 -2.22
CA PHE A 187 10.96 6.87 -1.77
C PHE A 187 10.58 6.94 -0.30
N ILE A 188 9.29 6.76 -0.01
CA ILE A 188 8.73 6.75 1.35
C ILE A 188 8.14 5.38 1.59
N PHE A 189 8.47 4.74 2.70
CA PHE A 189 7.95 3.41 2.97
C PHE A 189 7.74 3.10 4.44
N ASN A 190 6.80 2.20 4.70
CA ASN A 190 6.63 1.42 5.91
C ASN A 190 6.35 -0.02 5.49
N ILE A 191 7.35 -0.89 5.64
CA ILE A 191 7.27 -2.29 5.25
C ILE A 191 7.40 -3.13 6.52
N HIS A 192 6.30 -3.79 6.86
CA HIS A 192 6.28 -4.85 7.85
C HIS A 192 6.44 -6.20 7.16
N THR A 193 7.38 -7.01 7.62
CA THR A 193 7.54 -8.40 7.20
C THR A 193 7.23 -9.32 8.38
N HIS A 194 6.24 -10.18 8.20
CA HIS A 194 5.90 -11.28 9.11
C HIS A 194 6.36 -12.60 8.49
N ILE A 195 7.32 -13.26 9.11
CA ILE A 195 7.80 -14.58 8.70
C ILE A 195 6.93 -15.64 9.36
N MET A 196 6.43 -16.59 8.57
CA MET A 196 5.75 -17.81 9.03
C MET A 196 6.41 -19.02 8.37
N THR A 197 7.29 -19.70 9.09
CA THR A 197 7.98 -20.91 8.59
C THR A 197 7.32 -22.18 9.11
N ASP A 198 7.47 -23.26 8.35
CA ASP A 198 6.96 -24.56 8.75
C ASP A 198 7.76 -25.16 9.93
N TYR A 199 7.12 -26.02 10.72
CA TYR A 199 7.58 -26.50 12.05
C TYR A 199 8.88 -27.32 12.05
N SER A 200 9.44 -27.61 10.88
CA SER A 200 10.57 -28.52 10.69
C SER A 200 11.95 -27.86 10.81
N LYS A 201 12.04 -26.52 10.89
CA LYS A 201 13.34 -25.83 10.91
C LYS A 201 13.78 -25.42 12.33
N LYS A 202 14.99 -25.85 12.69
CA LYS A 202 15.75 -25.39 13.86
C LYS A 202 15.88 -23.86 13.84
N LYS A 203 16.00 -23.25 15.03
CA LYS A 203 16.30 -21.82 15.25
C LYS A 203 17.09 -21.22 14.09
N ILE A 204 16.46 -20.29 13.38
CA ILE A 204 17.08 -19.55 12.28
C ILE A 204 17.47 -18.19 12.86
N ASP A 205 18.76 -17.88 12.81
CA ASP A 205 19.25 -16.54 13.11
C ASP A 205 18.79 -15.60 12.01
N LEU A 206 18.22 -14.46 12.41
CA LEU A 206 17.74 -13.43 11.51
C LEU A 206 18.68 -12.22 11.57
N PRO A 207 18.73 -11.39 10.51
CA PRO A 207 19.56 -10.20 10.54
C PRO A 207 19.11 -9.27 11.66
N SER A 208 20.08 -8.72 12.39
CA SER A 208 19.84 -7.76 13.45
C SER A 208 19.29 -6.44 12.88
N ASN A 209 18.72 -5.59 13.75
CA ASN A 209 18.29 -4.24 13.37
C ASN A 209 19.40 -3.44 12.65
N SER A 210 20.65 -3.57 13.12
CA SER A 210 21.81 -2.94 12.50
C SER A 210 22.13 -3.52 11.12
N ASP A 211 22.04 -4.83 10.93
CA ASP A 211 22.30 -5.46 9.64
C ASP A 211 21.29 -4.99 8.60
N ILE A 212 20.00 -5.00 8.97
CA ILE A 212 18.91 -4.53 8.11
C ILE A 212 19.13 -3.05 7.81
N ARG A 213 19.33 -2.20 8.81
CA ARG A 213 19.55 -0.76 8.60
C ARG A 213 20.76 -0.48 7.69
N ASN A 214 21.87 -1.17 7.91
CA ASN A 214 23.08 -1.03 7.11
C ASN A 214 22.86 -1.45 5.65
N SER A 215 21.99 -2.44 5.39
CA SER A 215 21.66 -2.85 4.02
C SER A 215 20.97 -1.74 3.22
N PHE A 216 20.13 -0.91 3.85
CA PHE A 216 19.48 0.24 3.21
C PHE A 216 20.46 1.42 3.03
N ILE A 217 21.27 1.71 4.05
CA ILE A 217 22.27 2.79 4.00
C ILE A 217 23.27 2.56 2.85
N LYS A 218 23.74 1.31 2.68
CA LYS A 218 24.64 0.92 1.58
C LYS A 218 24.02 1.13 0.19
N ARG A 219 22.69 1.26 0.10
CA ARG A 219 21.94 1.54 -1.14
C ARG A 219 21.50 3.00 -1.26
N GLY A 220 22.03 3.89 -0.42
CA GLY A 220 21.77 5.33 -0.47
C GLY A 220 20.53 5.77 0.31
N ILE A 221 19.83 4.86 0.99
CA ILE A 221 18.63 5.19 1.78
C ILE A 221 19.06 5.46 3.23
N GLN A 222 19.33 6.71 3.57
CA GLN A 222 19.92 7.10 4.86
C GLN A 222 18.89 7.31 5.98
N SER A 223 17.73 7.89 5.65
CA SER A 223 16.71 8.26 6.63
C SER A 223 15.73 7.11 6.87
N ILE A 224 16.16 6.12 7.64
CA ILE A 224 15.39 4.92 7.97
C ILE A 224 15.55 4.49 9.41
N ASP A 225 14.57 3.74 9.90
CA ASP A 225 14.67 3.00 11.14
C ASP A 225 14.11 1.58 11.01
N THR A 226 14.48 0.72 11.97
CA THR A 226 14.17 -0.71 11.97
C THR A 226 13.73 -1.21 13.34
N CYS A 227 12.83 -2.19 13.33
CA CYS A 227 12.41 -2.95 14.50
C CYS A 227 12.21 -4.41 14.08
N SER A 228 13.20 -5.24 14.33
CA SER A 228 13.18 -6.66 14.01
C SER A 228 13.40 -7.53 15.24
N ASP A 229 12.80 -8.71 15.19
CA ASP A 229 13.23 -9.86 15.98
C ASP A 229 14.55 -10.37 15.40
N ASP A 230 15.54 -10.64 16.27
CA ASP A 230 16.84 -11.19 15.89
C ASP A 230 16.83 -12.73 15.79
N LYS A 231 15.72 -13.36 16.23
CA LYS A 231 15.52 -14.82 16.23
C LYS A 231 14.06 -15.14 15.94
N LEU A 232 13.84 -16.24 15.22
CA LEU A 232 12.50 -16.80 15.09
C LEU A 232 12.05 -17.42 16.42
N ILE A 233 10.93 -16.96 16.95
CA ILE A 233 10.26 -17.52 18.13
C ILE A 233 9.00 -18.23 17.64
N ASN A 234 8.84 -19.51 17.99
CA ASN A 234 7.72 -20.34 17.51
C ASN A 234 7.57 -20.31 15.98
N ASN A 235 8.69 -20.31 15.26
CA ASN A 235 8.75 -20.24 13.79
C ASN A 235 8.13 -18.97 13.18
N ARG A 236 8.08 -17.90 13.99
CA ARG A 236 7.59 -16.58 13.60
C ARG A 236 8.63 -15.52 13.90
N GLY A 237 8.68 -14.51 13.06
CA GLY A 237 9.53 -13.34 13.26
C GLY A 237 8.90 -12.12 12.62
N ASN A 238 9.10 -10.96 13.23
CA ASN A 238 8.59 -9.69 12.74
C ASN A 238 9.75 -8.75 12.43
N CYS A 239 9.60 -7.97 11.37
CA CYS A 239 10.51 -6.88 11.06
C CYS A 239 9.71 -5.71 10.51
N HIS A 240 9.87 -4.53 11.08
CA HIS A 240 9.46 -3.27 10.49
C HIS A 240 10.69 -2.54 9.97
N VAL A 241 10.59 -2.02 8.76
CA VAL A 241 11.52 -1.03 8.21
C VAL A 241 10.70 0.13 7.68
N TYR A 242 11.04 1.35 8.08
CA TYR A 242 10.30 2.54 7.67
C TYR A 242 11.18 3.76 7.48
N SER A 243 10.72 4.69 6.65
CA SER A 243 11.38 5.97 6.39
C SER A 243 11.21 6.96 7.54
N LEU A 244 12.21 7.82 7.74
CA LEU A 244 12.19 8.96 8.66
C LEU A 244 12.24 10.29 7.89
N PRO A 245 11.56 11.36 8.37
CA PRO A 245 10.54 11.33 9.42
C PRO A 245 9.33 10.48 8.98
N TYR A 246 8.68 9.82 9.94
CA TYR A 246 7.56 8.93 9.63
C TYR A 246 6.37 9.72 9.07
N GLN A 247 5.89 9.35 7.87
CA GLN A 247 4.92 10.15 7.13
C GLN A 247 3.48 9.62 7.15
N PHE A 248 3.26 8.41 7.67
CA PHE A 248 1.95 7.76 7.65
C PHE A 248 1.11 8.11 8.88
N ASN A 249 -0.21 8.01 8.73
CA ASN A 249 -1.21 8.24 9.78
C ASN A 249 -1.48 7.00 10.64
N GLU A 250 -0.97 5.84 10.24
CA GLU A 250 -1.22 4.55 10.87
C GLU A 250 0.13 3.87 11.11
N PHE A 251 0.31 3.22 12.25
CA PHE A 251 1.42 2.31 12.49
C PHE A 251 0.83 0.96 12.90
N LEU A 252 0.80 0.02 11.96
CA LEU A 252 0.18 -1.29 12.15
C LEU A 252 1.20 -2.33 12.59
N PHE A 253 0.74 -3.34 13.33
CA PHE A 253 1.51 -4.52 13.78
C PHE A 253 2.74 -4.23 14.65
N MET A 254 2.74 -3.13 15.40
CA MET A 254 3.85 -2.80 16.31
C MET A 254 4.08 -3.92 17.34
N GLY A 255 5.31 -4.41 17.42
CA GLY A 255 5.76 -5.40 18.41
C GLY A 255 6.64 -4.82 19.52
N SER A 256 7.00 -5.67 20.49
CA SER A 256 7.88 -5.38 21.63
C SER A 256 9.32 -5.03 21.25
N CYS A 257 9.74 -5.29 20.00
CA CYS A 257 11.03 -4.80 19.52
C CYS A 257 11.09 -3.27 19.45
N PHE A 258 9.94 -2.57 19.50
CA PHE A 258 9.84 -1.15 19.22
C PHE A 258 10.65 -0.33 20.21
N LYS A 259 11.53 0.52 19.67
CA LYS A 259 12.50 1.29 20.46
C LYS A 259 12.06 2.72 20.72
N GLY A 260 10.91 3.12 20.17
CA GLY A 260 10.43 4.48 20.27
C GLY A 260 10.65 5.30 19.00
N GLY A 261 10.41 6.60 19.09
CA GLY A 261 10.53 7.56 18.01
C GLY A 261 9.36 8.53 17.94
N ARG A 262 9.55 9.70 17.33
CA ARG A 262 8.49 10.72 17.26
C ARG A 262 7.62 10.54 16.02
N PHE A 263 6.36 10.17 16.23
CA PHE A 263 5.39 9.86 15.15
C PHE A 263 4.28 10.91 15.07
N GLU A 264 4.61 12.12 14.59
CA GLU A 264 3.70 13.29 14.63
C GLU A 264 2.38 13.09 13.88
N LYS A 265 2.40 12.30 12.81
CA LYS A 265 1.23 12.07 11.94
C LYS A 265 0.39 10.88 12.35
N VAL A 266 0.92 9.96 13.17
CA VAL A 266 0.20 8.72 13.49
C VAL A 266 -0.99 9.03 14.41
N ARG A 267 -2.14 8.46 14.06
CA ARG A 267 -3.43 8.57 14.75
C ARG A 267 -4.00 7.21 15.11
N LEU A 268 -3.58 6.14 14.43
CA LEU A 268 -3.95 4.77 14.72
C LEU A 268 -2.69 3.95 14.98
N LEU A 269 -2.68 3.27 16.12
CA LEU A 269 -1.66 2.31 16.49
C LEU A 269 -2.31 0.94 16.67
N LEU A 270 -1.86 -0.05 15.92
CA LEU A 270 -2.25 -1.45 16.12
C LEU A 270 -1.03 -2.23 16.59
N MET A 271 -1.14 -2.83 17.78
CA MET A 271 -0.07 -3.58 18.42
C MET A 271 -0.34 -5.08 18.30
N HIS A 272 0.65 -5.83 17.86
CA HIS A 272 0.60 -7.29 17.79
C HIS A 272 1.99 -7.86 18.02
N ASP A 273 2.11 -8.84 18.91
CA ASP A 273 3.37 -9.54 19.16
C ASP A 273 3.12 -11.00 19.53
N ASN A 274 4.11 -11.83 19.24
CA ASN A 274 4.21 -13.20 19.71
C ASN A 274 4.63 -13.30 21.18
N ARG A 275 5.05 -12.17 21.80
CA ARG A 275 5.43 -12.05 23.21
C ARG A 275 4.49 -11.11 23.97
N PRO A 276 4.30 -11.31 25.30
CA PRO A 276 3.57 -10.34 26.11
C PRO A 276 4.21 -8.95 26.03
N PHE A 277 3.37 -7.91 25.95
CA PHE A 277 3.84 -6.55 26.02
C PHE A 277 4.24 -6.19 27.44
N GLU A 278 5.49 -5.76 27.62
CA GLU A 278 6.01 -5.32 28.90
C GLU A 278 5.67 -3.84 29.17
N HIS A 279 5.57 -3.48 30.45
CA HIS A 279 5.31 -2.10 30.90
C HIS A 279 6.25 -1.06 30.25
N LYS A 280 7.50 -1.45 29.97
CA LYS A 280 8.49 -0.60 29.31
C LYS A 280 8.03 -0.12 27.92
N LEU A 281 7.32 -0.95 27.15
CA LEU A 281 6.81 -0.57 25.83
C LEU A 281 5.76 0.53 25.94
N PHE A 282 4.81 0.40 26.86
CA PHE A 282 3.79 1.43 27.09
C PHE A 282 4.39 2.75 27.56
N LYS A 283 5.47 2.69 28.37
CA LYS A 283 6.23 3.88 28.74
C LYS A 283 6.85 4.56 27.51
N ILE A 284 7.49 3.80 26.62
CA ILE A 284 8.04 4.32 25.35
C ILE A 284 6.96 5.01 24.53
N ILE A 285 5.82 4.32 24.29
CA ILE A 285 4.68 4.87 23.53
C ILE A 285 4.15 6.17 24.16
N SER A 286 4.04 6.22 25.50
CA SER A 286 3.53 7.40 26.21
C SER A 286 4.49 8.60 26.18
N GLN A 287 5.80 8.35 26.18
CA GLN A 287 6.83 9.39 26.22
C GLN A 287 7.11 9.96 24.84
N ASP A 288 7.08 9.11 23.81
CA ASP A 288 7.37 9.49 22.44
C ASP A 288 6.22 10.20 21.72
N SER A 289 5.15 10.48 22.46
CA SER A 289 4.08 11.42 22.12
C SER A 289 3.63 11.30 20.65
N PHE A 290 2.79 10.30 20.41
CA PHE A 290 1.58 10.51 19.61
C PHE A 290 0.80 11.66 20.25
N SER A 291 1.27 12.91 20.11
CA SER A 291 0.68 14.07 20.75
C SER A 291 -0.65 14.38 20.09
N SER A 292 -1.71 13.68 20.49
CA SER A 292 -3.05 14.24 20.38
C SER A 292 -3.09 15.44 21.31
N LYS A 293 -3.46 16.60 20.78
CA LYS A 293 -4.07 17.63 21.60
C LYS A 293 -5.30 16.97 22.23
N ILE A 294 -5.18 16.53 23.47
CA ILE A 294 -6.34 16.26 24.32
C ILE A 294 -6.94 17.65 24.58
N ASN A 295 -7.88 18.05 23.72
CA ASN A 295 -8.80 19.11 24.09
C ASN A 295 -9.62 18.53 25.24
N HIS A 296 -9.34 19.01 26.45
CA HIS A 296 -10.26 18.90 27.57
C HIS A 296 -11.58 19.53 27.14
N ILE A 297 -12.55 18.69 26.78
CA ILE A 297 -13.95 19.06 26.89
C ILE A 297 -14.27 18.91 28.37
N LYS A 298 -14.47 20.06 29.03
CA LYS A 298 -15.09 20.14 30.35
C LYS A 298 -16.53 19.67 30.28
#